data_AF-A0A3D8JB27-F1
#
_entry.id   AF-A0A3D8JB27-F1
#
_cell.length_a   1.000
_cell.length_b   1.000
_cell.length_c   1.000
_cell.angle_alpha   90.00
_cell.angle_beta   90.00
_cell.angle_gamma   90.00
#
_symmetry.space_group_name_H-M   'P 1'
#
loop_
_entity.id
_entity.type
_entity.pdbx_description
1 polymer ?
#
loop_
_entity_poly.entity_id
_entity_poly.type
_entity_poly.pdbx_seq_one_letter_code
_entity_poly.pdbx_strand_id
1 'polypeptide(L)'
;MIVRTLGFDIGISSIGWALVEGQMQDDKIKLERIADSGVRIFRVAENPKDGKSLALPRRNARSARRRNARRRNRILEIKKYLCKTLEISPKEMFGDISLPPLFQTKPRERL
;
A
#
# COMPACT_ATOMS: atom_id res chain seq x y z
N MET A 1 47.88 -8.63 -10.82
CA MET A 1 46.74 -9.09 -9.99
C MET A 1 45.52 -9.18 -10.89
N ILE A 2 44.84 -10.34 -10.93
CA ILE A 2 43.60 -10.50 -11.70
C ILE A 2 42.48 -9.79 -10.95
N VAL A 3 41.74 -8.94 -11.65
CA VAL A 3 40.58 -8.22 -11.15
C VAL A 3 39.35 -8.69 -11.90
N ARG A 4 38.24 -8.85 -11.17
CA ARG A 4 36.93 -9.17 -11.75
C ARG A 4 35.99 -8.00 -11.55
N THR A 5 35.33 -7.58 -12.62
CA THR A 5 34.34 -6.50 -12.61
C THR A 5 33.00 -7.08 -13.05
N LEU A 6 31.96 -6.87 -12.23
CA LEU A 6 30.59 -7.28 -12.54
C LEU A 6 29.78 -6.04 -12.95
N GLY A 7 29.37 -6.00 -14.22
CA GLY A 7 28.49 -4.95 -14.75
C GLY A 7 27.03 -5.39 -14.74
N PHE A 8 26.14 -4.45 -14.46
CA PHE A 8 24.69 -4.65 -14.51
C PHE A 8 24.01 -3.59 -15.37
N ASP A 9 23.13 -4.02 -16.27
CA ASP A 9 22.20 -3.18 -17.03
C ASP A 9 20.78 -3.47 -16.56
N ILE A 10 20.17 -2.52 -15.85
CA ILE A 10 18.90 -2.71 -15.14
C ILE A 10 17.78 -1.99 -15.90
N GLY A 11 17.04 -2.76 -16.68
CA GLY A 11 15.81 -2.32 -17.35
C GLY A 11 14.55 -2.55 -16.51
N ILE A 12 13.41 -2.10 -17.02
CA ILE A 12 12.11 -2.19 -16.34
C ILE A 12 11.63 -3.65 -16.14
N SER A 13 12.06 -4.58 -17.00
CA SER A 13 11.69 -6.01 -16.95
C SER A 13 12.87 -6.97 -17.19
N SER A 14 14.09 -6.44 -17.16
CA SER A 14 15.29 -7.21 -17.49
C SER A 14 16.48 -6.71 -16.67
N ILE A 15 17.36 -7.63 -16.30
CA ILE A 15 18.69 -7.32 -15.76
C ILE A 15 19.70 -8.04 -16.66
N GLY A 16 20.39 -7.29 -17.51
CA GLY A 16 21.60 -7.76 -18.18
C GLY A 16 22.76 -7.75 -17.20
N TRP A 17 23.62 -8.75 -17.25
CA TRP A 17 24.84 -8.79 -16.45
C TRP A 17 26.01 -9.33 -17.25
N ALA A 18 27.20 -8.84 -16.94
CA ALA A 18 28.45 -9.31 -17.53
C ALA A 18 29.56 -9.33 -16.49
N LEU A 19 30.24 -10.46 -16.37
CA LEU A 19 31.43 -10.61 -15.57
C LEU A 19 32.65 -10.48 -16.49
N VAL A 20 33.49 -9.47 -16.23
CA VAL A 20 34.68 -9.18 -17.03
C VAL A 20 35.90 -9.39 -16.16
N GLU A 21 36.88 -10.11 -16.70
CA GLU A 21 38.20 -10.26 -16.08
C GLU A 21 39.19 -9.31 -16.74
N GLY A 22 40.03 -8.72 -15.90
CA GLY A 22 41.10 -7.84 -16.32
C GLY A 22 42.29 -7.88 -15.37
N GLN A 23 43.28 -7.06 -15.65
CA GLN A 23 44.48 -6.93 -14.83
C GLN A 23 44.67 -5.49 -14.41
N MET A 24 45.18 -5.31 -13.19
CA MET A 24 45.65 -3.99 -12.76
C MET A 24 47.01 -3.70 -13.41
N GLN A 25 47.07 -2.61 -14.15
CA GLN A 25 48.28 -2.07 -14.76
C GLN A 25 48.24 -0.54 -14.64
N ASP A 26 49.27 0.07 -14.07
CA ASP A 26 49.41 1.53 -13.91
C ASP A 26 48.16 2.20 -13.29
N ASP A 27 47.69 1.66 -12.16
CA ASP A 27 46.47 2.09 -11.44
C ASP A 27 45.17 2.04 -12.24
N LYS A 28 45.15 1.37 -13.40
CA LYS A 28 43.98 1.16 -14.23
C LYS A 28 43.68 -0.31 -14.41
N ILE A 29 42.39 -0.63 -14.53
CA ILE A 29 41.96 -1.98 -14.89
C ILE A 29 41.99 -2.06 -16.42
N LYS A 30 42.90 -2.86 -16.95
CA LYS A 30 42.87 -3.27 -18.36
C LYS A 30 41.96 -4.49 -18.46
N LEU A 31 40.81 -4.33 -19.10
CA LEU A 31 39.87 -5.41 -19.35
C LEU A 31 40.44 -6.34 -20.43
N GLU A 32 40.40 -7.65 -20.20
CA GLU A 32 41.00 -8.64 -21.11
C GLU A 32 39.94 -9.52 -21.76
N ARG A 33 38.96 -10.00 -20.98
CA ARG A 33 37.92 -10.91 -21.48
C ARG A 33 36.63 -10.82 -20.71
N ILE A 34 35.53 -11.11 -21.39
CA ILE A 34 34.25 -11.43 -20.75
C ILE A 34 34.36 -12.87 -20.26
N ALA A 35 34.26 -13.08 -18.95
CA ALA A 35 34.27 -14.40 -18.35
C ALA A 35 32.89 -15.07 -18.42
N ASP A 36 31.83 -14.30 -18.26
CA ASP A 36 30.45 -14.79 -18.38
C ASP A 36 29.49 -13.61 -18.62
N SER A 37 28.33 -13.87 -19.19
CA SER A 37 27.27 -12.89 -19.37
C SER A 37 25.89 -13.53 -19.49
N GLY A 38 24.87 -12.76 -19.18
CA GLY A 38 23.50 -13.24 -19.32
C GLY A 38 22.46 -12.14 -19.13
N VAL A 39 21.20 -12.53 -19.29
CA VAL A 39 20.06 -11.64 -19.08
C VAL A 39 19.02 -12.36 -18.23
N ARG A 40 18.62 -11.73 -17.13
CA ARG A 40 17.50 -12.17 -16.31
C ARG A 40 16.25 -11.38 -16.69
N ILE A 41 15.27 -12.05 -17.28
CA ILE A 41 13.96 -11.46 -17.60
C ILE A 41 12.98 -11.74 -16.43
N PHE A 42 12.19 -10.73 -16.07
CA PHE A 42 11.14 -10.84 -15.06
C PHE A 42 9.87 -10.10 -15.50
N ARG A 43 8.73 -10.46 -14.90
CA ARG A 43 7.46 -9.79 -15.21
C ARG A 43 7.46 -8.37 -14.64
N VAL A 44 7.03 -7.41 -15.47
CA VAL A 44 6.83 -6.02 -15.05
C VAL A 44 5.90 -5.97 -13.85
N ALA A 45 6.23 -5.14 -12.85
CA ALA A 45 5.44 -4.97 -11.63
C ALA A 45 4.21 -4.05 -11.83
N GLU A 46 3.59 -4.11 -13.00
CA GLU A 46 2.44 -3.32 -13.43
C GLU A 46 1.32 -4.22 -13.92
N ASN A 47 0.08 -3.77 -13.77
CA ASN A 47 -1.06 -4.52 -14.24
C ASN A 47 -1.14 -4.41 -15.79
N PRO A 48 -1.04 -5.51 -16.55
CA PRO A 48 -0.87 -5.46 -18.01
C PRO A 48 -2.02 -4.80 -18.77
N LYS A 49 -3.18 -4.65 -18.13
CA LYS A 49 -4.35 -3.98 -18.73
C LYS A 49 -4.38 -2.46 -18.51
N ASP A 50 -3.86 -1.99 -17.38
CA ASP A 50 -4.10 -0.62 -16.90
C ASP A 50 -2.82 0.19 -16.66
N GLY A 51 -1.63 -0.42 -16.73
CA GLY A 51 -0.34 0.21 -16.43
C GLY A 51 -0.17 0.67 -14.97
N LYS A 52 -1.16 0.42 -14.12
CA LYS A 52 -1.13 0.81 -12.71
C LYS A 52 -0.25 -0.15 -11.92
N SER A 53 0.49 0.41 -10.96
CA SER A 53 1.29 -0.37 -10.01
C SER A 53 0.46 -1.47 -9.34
N LEU A 54 1.01 -2.69 -9.26
CA LEU A 54 0.39 -3.83 -8.56
C LEU A 54 0.07 -3.54 -7.09
N ALA A 55 0.75 -2.57 -6.46
CA ALA A 55 0.53 -2.19 -5.07
C ALA A 55 -0.68 -1.24 -4.86
N LEU A 56 -1.18 -0.62 -5.94
CA LEU A 56 -2.29 0.34 -5.90
C LEU A 56 -3.58 -0.22 -5.27
N PRO A 57 -4.12 -1.39 -5.68
CA PRO A 57 -5.33 -1.94 -5.07
C PRO A 57 -5.16 -2.20 -3.57
N ARG A 58 -3.99 -2.72 -3.15
CA ARG A 58 -3.66 -2.95 -1.73
C ARG A 58 -3.62 -1.63 -0.95
N ARG A 59 -3.03 -0.58 -1.51
CA ARG A 59 -2.98 0.76 -0.91
C ARG A 59 -4.39 1.34 -0.73
N ASN A 60 -5.22 1.26 -1.76
CA ASN A 60 -6.59 1.79 -1.73
C ASN A 60 -7.46 1.04 -0.72
N ALA A 61 -7.40 -0.29 -0.70
CA ALA A 61 -8.11 -1.11 0.28
C ALA A 61 -7.65 -0.86 1.72
N ARG A 62 -6.35 -0.64 1.94
CA ARG A 62 -5.82 -0.23 3.27
C ARG A 62 -6.35 1.14 3.68
N SER A 63 -6.35 2.11 2.75
CA SER A 63 -6.83 3.46 3.01
C SER A 63 -8.31 3.47 3.39
N ALA A 64 -9.15 2.75 2.63
CA ALA A 64 -10.59 2.61 2.91
C ALA A 64 -10.84 1.99 4.30
N ARG A 65 -10.15 0.90 4.65
CA ARG A 65 -10.27 0.26 5.97
C ARG A 65 -9.92 1.22 7.10
N ARG A 66 -8.79 1.94 6.99
CA ARG A 66 -8.37 2.92 8.01
C ARG A 66 -9.36 4.07 8.12
N ARG A 67 -9.87 4.58 6.99
CA ARG A 67 -10.88 5.65 6.97
C ARG A 67 -12.16 5.23 7.67
N ASN A 68 -12.67 4.03 7.36
CA ASN A 68 -13.89 3.50 7.96
C ASN A 68 -13.74 3.24 9.46
N ALA A 69 -12.60 2.69 9.89
CA ALA A 69 -12.31 2.50 11.31
C ALA A 69 -12.25 3.84 12.06
N ARG A 70 -11.54 4.84 11.53
CA ARG A 70 -11.48 6.18 12.14
C ARG A 70 -12.85 6.85 12.20
N ARG A 71 -13.65 6.75 11.13
CA ARG A 71 -15.03 7.31 11.11
C ARG A 71 -15.89 6.65 12.19
N ARG A 72 -15.86 5.31 12.27
CA ARG A 72 -16.59 4.55 13.28
C ARG A 72 -16.22 4.98 14.70
N ASN A 73 -14.92 5.05 14.99
CA ASN A 73 -14.42 5.45 16.30
C ASN A 73 -14.84 6.89 16.63
N ARG A 74 -14.69 7.83 15.69
CA ARG A 74 -15.11 9.22 15.91
C ARG A 74 -16.60 9.33 16.20
N ILE A 75 -17.44 8.63 15.45
CA ILE A 75 -18.90 8.60 15.70
C ILE A 75 -19.19 8.01 17.07
N LEU A 76 -18.53 6.90 17.44
CA LEU A 76 -18.69 6.27 18.75
C LEU A 76 -18.33 7.23 19.89
N GLU A 77 -17.20 7.92 19.80
CA GLU A 77 -16.77 8.88 20.84
C GLU A 77 -17.73 10.08 20.92
N ILE A 78 -18.21 10.60 19.79
CA ILE A 78 -19.24 11.65 19.79
C ILE A 78 -20.53 11.16 20.45
N LYS A 79 -20.99 9.94 20.13
CA LYS A 79 -22.19 9.37 20.75
C LYS A 79 -22.05 9.26 22.27
N LYS A 80 -20.91 8.75 22.75
CA LYS A 80 -20.62 8.66 24.19
C LYS A 80 -20.59 10.05 24.85
N TYR A 81 -19.96 11.02 24.21
CA TYR A 81 -19.91 12.39 24.69
C TYR A 81 -21.31 12.99 24.83
N LEU A 82 -22.15 12.87 23.80
CA LEU A 82 -23.53 13.36 23.83
C LEU A 82 -24.38 12.68 24.92
N CYS A 83 -24.28 11.36 25.08
CA CYS A 83 -24.93 10.66 26.20
C CYS A 83 -24.56 11.25 27.55
N LYS A 84 -23.26 11.53 27.77
CA LYS A 84 -22.77 12.11 29.01
C LYS A 84 -23.27 13.55 29.23
N THR A 85 -23.22 14.38 28.19
CA THR A 85 -23.56 15.81 28.29
C THR A 85 -25.06 16.06 28.40
N LEU A 86 -25.87 15.24 27.74
CA LEU A 86 -27.32 15.39 27.70
C LEU A 86 -28.05 14.44 28.66
N GLU A 87 -27.31 13.71 29.50
CA GLU A 87 -27.84 12.72 30.45
C GLU A 87 -28.71 11.64 29.78
N ILE A 88 -28.44 11.34 28.51
CA ILE A 88 -29.17 10.33 27.73
C ILE A 88 -28.57 8.95 28.05
N SER A 89 -29.45 7.99 28.34
CA SER A 89 -29.05 6.60 28.54
C SER A 89 -28.37 6.02 27.28
N PRO A 90 -27.23 5.32 27.40
CA PRO A 90 -26.58 4.68 26.25
C PRO A 90 -27.50 3.75 25.46
N LYS A 91 -28.46 3.08 26.11
CA LYS A 91 -29.43 2.21 25.44
C LYS A 91 -30.36 2.95 24.46
N GLU A 92 -30.56 4.25 24.65
CA GLU A 92 -31.39 5.06 23.74
C GLU A 92 -30.61 5.55 22.52
N MET A 93 -29.28 5.66 22.63
CA MET A 93 -28.38 6.18 21.59
C MET A 93 -27.73 5.08 20.73
N PHE A 94 -27.55 3.89 21.30
CA PHE A 94 -27.00 2.70 20.65
C PHE A 94 -28.12 1.68 20.45
N GLY A 95 -28.35 1.28 19.21
CA GLY A 95 -29.32 0.26 18.82
C GLY A 95 -28.60 -0.92 18.20
N ASP A 96 -29.14 -2.12 18.39
CA ASP A 96 -28.48 -3.36 17.93
C ASP A 96 -28.77 -3.63 16.45
N ILE A 97 -30.04 -3.78 16.08
CA ILE A 97 -30.47 -4.15 14.72
C ILE A 97 -31.39 -3.08 14.11
N SER A 98 -32.07 -2.29 14.95
CA SER A 98 -33.00 -1.22 14.55
C SER A 98 -32.46 0.18 14.88
N LEU A 99 -33.07 1.21 14.28
CA LEU A 99 -32.80 2.60 14.63
C LEU A 99 -33.04 2.81 16.14
N PRO A 100 -32.06 3.36 16.88
CA PRO A 100 -32.21 3.59 18.32
C PRO A 100 -33.45 4.44 18.61
N PRO A 101 -34.14 4.22 19.75
CA PRO A 101 -35.39 4.91 20.08
C PRO A 101 -35.32 6.43 19.94
N LEU A 102 -34.18 7.04 20.29
CA LEU A 102 -33.96 8.49 20.19
C LEU A 102 -34.11 9.03 18.75
N PHE A 103 -33.84 8.21 17.73
CA PHE A 103 -33.89 8.60 16.33
C PHE A 103 -35.18 8.16 15.63
N GLN A 104 -36.10 7.50 16.34
CA GLN A 104 -37.40 7.14 15.79
C GLN A 104 -38.32 8.36 15.84
N THR A 105 -38.75 8.86 14.68
CA THR A 105 -39.76 9.92 14.63
C THR A 105 -41.15 9.29 14.62
N LYS A 106 -42.04 9.75 15.50
CA LYS A 106 -43.47 9.42 15.36
C LYS A 106 -44.00 10.15 14.11
N PRO A 107 -44.80 9.50 13.24
CA PRO A 107 -45.50 10.19 12.18
C PRO A 107 -46.32 11.33 12.80
N ARG A 108 -46.13 12.55 12.29
CA ARG A 108 -46.89 13.71 12.76
C ARG A 108 -48.36 13.44 12.45
N GLU A 109 -49.19 13.32 13.47
CA GLU A 109 -50.64 13.22 13.28
C GLU A 109 -51.08 14.45 12.48
N ARG A 110 -51.70 14.20 11.30
CA ARG A 110 -52.28 15.27 10.51
C ARG A 110 -53.48 15.79 11.29
N LEU A 111 -53.37 17.04 11.74
CA LEU A 111 -54.50 17.85 12.22
C LEU A 111 -55.54 17.99 11.11
#